data_AF-A0A4Y9YIA0-F1
#
_entry.id   AF-A0A4Y9YIA0-F1
#
_cell.length_a   1.000
_cell.length_b   1.000
_cell.length_c   1.000
_cell.angle_alpha   90.00
_cell.angle_beta   90.00
_cell.angle_gamma   90.00
#
_symmetry.space_group_name_H-M   'P 1'
#
loop_
_entity.id
_entity.type
_entity.pdbx_description
1 polymer ?
#
loop_
_entity_poly.entity_id
_entity_poly.type
_entity_poly.pdbx_seq_one_letter_code
_entity_poly.pdbx_strand_id
1 'polypeptide(L)'
;MGPPGQSQFAHPPPPQQQQPGPQGQFAPPLPRMNAPPGGAPPQGPPHGPPRGAPTGNGSAALGRTGPPPPKYPPGDRSHISDEIQPVYVVLSGQLERLKQTTPPSQKRLVDDLARRINPLFDALNCDTLSKPVQEKLLVLSRAIEAHDRDGAMALHMDLLTTGSLTDDIGLWMSGVKQLILRL
;
A
#
# COMPACT_ATOMS: atom_id res chain seq x y z
N MET A 1 -47.52 -16.29 63.16
CA MET A 1 -47.13 -14.97 62.65
C MET A 1 -46.14 -15.20 61.51
N GLY A 2 -46.56 -15.00 60.26
CA GLY A 2 -45.70 -15.11 59.07
C GLY A 2 -45.49 -13.72 58.47
N PRO A 3 -44.30 -13.40 57.91
CA PRO A 3 -44.04 -12.08 57.34
C PRO A 3 -44.72 -11.89 55.97
N PRO A 4 -45.07 -10.64 55.61
CA PRO A 4 -45.86 -10.33 54.41
C PRO A 4 -45.02 -10.31 53.13
N GLY A 5 -45.72 -10.51 52.01
CA GLY A 5 -45.18 -10.73 50.67
C GLY A 5 -44.36 -9.58 50.09
N GLN A 6 -43.35 -9.97 49.32
CA GLN A 6 -42.52 -9.07 48.53
C GLN A 6 -43.26 -8.63 47.27
N SER A 7 -43.42 -7.31 47.15
CA SER A 7 -43.92 -6.63 45.96
C SER A 7 -42.91 -6.74 44.83
N GLN A 8 -43.33 -7.33 43.71
CA GLN A 8 -42.59 -7.37 42.46
C GLN A 8 -42.60 -5.98 41.82
N PHE A 9 -41.44 -5.33 41.77
CA PHE A 9 -41.24 -4.12 40.97
C PHE A 9 -41.11 -4.51 39.50
N ALA A 10 -42.12 -4.17 38.70
CA ALA A 10 -42.09 -4.29 37.25
C ALA A 10 -41.20 -3.18 36.65
N HIS A 11 -40.17 -3.56 35.91
CA HIS A 11 -39.33 -2.65 35.15
C HIS A 11 -40.05 -2.27 33.83
N PRO A 12 -40.04 -0.99 33.40
CA PRO A 12 -40.55 -0.63 32.08
C PRO A 12 -39.61 -1.12 30.97
N PRO A 13 -40.15 -1.53 29.80
CA PRO A 13 -39.33 -1.97 28.68
C PRO A 13 -38.55 -0.79 28.07
N PRO A 14 -37.34 -1.02 27.52
CA PRO A 14 -36.58 0.01 26.82
C PRO A 14 -37.27 0.41 25.50
N PRO A 15 -37.15 1.68 25.07
CA PRO A 15 -37.67 2.13 23.80
C PRO A 15 -36.89 1.50 22.64
N GLN A 16 -37.60 0.82 21.72
CA GLN A 16 -37.06 0.41 20.43
C GLN A 16 -36.74 1.66 19.60
N GLN A 17 -35.45 1.90 19.32
CA GLN A 17 -35.06 2.79 18.23
C GLN A 17 -35.29 2.08 16.90
N GLN A 18 -36.15 2.68 16.09
CA GLN A 18 -36.46 2.28 14.72
C GLN A 18 -35.20 2.41 13.84
N GLN A 19 -34.85 1.33 13.14
CA GLN A 19 -33.90 1.38 12.03
C GLN A 19 -34.55 2.10 10.84
N PRO A 20 -33.89 3.11 10.23
CA PRO A 20 -34.32 3.64 8.94
C PRO A 20 -33.99 2.63 7.84
N GLY A 21 -35.01 2.17 7.12
CA GLY A 21 -34.83 1.39 5.90
C GLY A 21 -34.28 2.25 4.75
N PRO A 22 -33.53 1.68 3.79
CA PRO A 22 -33.10 2.42 2.61
C PRO A 22 -34.26 2.56 1.62
N GLN A 23 -34.90 3.72 1.63
CA GLN A 23 -35.69 4.19 0.49
C GLN A 23 -34.72 4.64 -0.61
N GLY A 24 -34.80 3.97 -1.75
CA GLY A 24 -34.00 4.29 -2.93
C GLY A 24 -34.39 5.62 -3.56
N GLN A 25 -33.47 6.19 -4.34
CA GLN A 25 -33.78 7.13 -5.43
C GLN A 25 -32.55 7.47 -6.31
N PHE A 26 -32.78 7.39 -7.63
CA PHE A 26 -32.09 8.00 -8.77
C PHE A 26 -30.71 7.49 -9.25
N ALA A 27 -30.77 6.58 -10.24
CA ALA A 27 -29.74 6.40 -11.26
C ALA A 27 -30.20 7.05 -12.58
N PRO A 28 -29.32 7.72 -13.35
CA PRO A 28 -29.67 8.30 -14.65
C PRO A 28 -29.79 7.23 -15.75
N PRO A 29 -30.73 7.38 -16.72
CA PRO A 29 -30.95 6.39 -17.77
C PRO A 29 -29.92 6.48 -18.89
N LEU A 30 -29.40 5.32 -19.31
CA LEU A 30 -28.57 5.15 -20.51
C LEU A 30 -29.47 5.09 -21.77
N PRO A 31 -29.08 5.70 -22.90
CA PRO A 31 -29.86 5.63 -24.13
C PRO A 31 -29.85 4.22 -24.74
N ARG A 32 -31.04 3.66 -24.94
CA ARG A 32 -31.32 2.43 -25.69
C ARG A 32 -31.15 2.71 -27.19
N MET A 33 -30.14 2.10 -27.82
CA MET A 33 -30.02 2.04 -29.29
C MET A 33 -30.78 0.80 -29.80
N ASN A 34 -31.76 1.01 -30.66
CA ASN A 34 -32.50 -0.02 -31.39
C ASN A 34 -31.61 -0.70 -32.46
N ALA A 35 -31.71 -2.03 -32.58
CA ALA A 35 -31.35 -2.77 -33.80
C ALA A 35 -32.13 -4.12 -33.89
N PRO A 36 -32.39 -4.65 -35.11
CA PRO A 36 -33.52 -5.55 -35.45
C PRO A 36 -33.23 -7.06 -35.29
N PRO A 37 -34.21 -7.96 -35.59
CA PRO A 37 -34.18 -9.38 -35.22
C PRO A 37 -33.59 -10.31 -36.30
N GLY A 38 -33.02 -11.44 -35.86
CA GLY A 38 -32.92 -12.67 -36.66
C GLY A 38 -31.50 -13.15 -37.00
N GLY A 39 -31.20 -14.41 -36.67
CA GLY A 39 -30.03 -15.13 -37.19
C GLY A 39 -29.51 -16.22 -36.26
N ALA A 40 -29.71 -17.49 -36.63
CA ALA A 40 -29.33 -18.71 -35.91
C ALA A 40 -27.80 -18.88 -35.68
N PRO A 41 -27.36 -19.75 -34.74
CA PRO A 41 -25.94 -20.08 -34.59
C PRO A 41 -25.53 -21.20 -35.58
N PRO A 42 -24.41 -21.08 -36.32
CA PRO A 42 -23.86 -22.21 -37.05
C PRO A 42 -22.96 -23.07 -36.14
N GLN A 43 -23.19 -24.37 -36.24
CA GLN A 43 -22.38 -25.45 -35.68
C GLN A 43 -21.00 -25.51 -36.36
N GLY A 44 -19.95 -25.71 -35.56
CA GLY A 44 -18.61 -26.08 -36.05
C GLY A 44 -18.37 -27.60 -35.96
N PRO A 45 -17.89 -28.29 -37.01
CA PRO A 45 -17.57 -29.72 -37.00
C PRO A 45 -16.13 -30.06 -36.55
N PRO A 46 -15.77 -31.36 -36.40
CA PRO A 46 -14.75 -31.85 -35.46
C PRO A 46 -13.36 -32.23 -36.04
N HIS A 47 -12.38 -32.33 -35.13
CA HIS A 47 -11.13 -33.12 -35.05
C HIS A 47 -10.32 -33.62 -36.28
N GLY A 48 -9.00 -33.33 -36.23
CA GLY A 48 -7.86 -34.24 -36.49
C GLY A 48 -7.00 -33.96 -37.75
N PRO A 49 -5.71 -34.39 -37.88
CA PRO A 49 -4.82 -35.17 -37.00
C PRO A 49 -3.41 -34.52 -36.73
N PRO A 50 -2.47 -35.16 -35.98
CA PRO A 50 -1.19 -34.56 -35.56
C PRO A 50 0.00 -34.98 -36.46
N ARG A 51 1.11 -34.21 -36.45
CA ARG A 51 2.54 -34.67 -36.50
C ARG A 51 3.53 -33.58 -36.91
N GLY A 52 4.63 -33.45 -36.16
CA GLY A 52 5.96 -33.15 -36.71
C GLY A 52 6.64 -31.85 -36.29
N ALA A 53 7.46 -31.92 -35.22
CA ALA A 53 8.84 -31.43 -35.03
C ALA A 53 9.31 -30.01 -35.49
N PRO A 54 10.36 -29.47 -34.85
CA PRO A 54 10.54 -28.04 -34.64
C PRO A 54 11.32 -27.37 -35.77
N THR A 55 10.94 -26.15 -36.12
CA THR A 55 11.84 -25.18 -36.76
C THR A 55 11.44 -23.80 -36.28
N GLY A 56 12.41 -23.10 -35.72
CA GLY A 56 12.22 -21.75 -35.25
C GLY A 56 11.73 -20.86 -36.37
N ASN A 57 10.84 -19.93 -36.02
CA ASN A 57 10.88 -18.58 -36.53
C ASN A 57 10.28 -17.70 -35.43
N GLY A 58 11.11 -16.76 -34.97
CA GLY A 58 10.78 -15.86 -33.88
C GLY A 58 9.46 -15.16 -34.15
N SER A 59 8.47 -15.47 -33.33
CA SER A 59 7.39 -14.53 -33.09
C SER A 59 8.03 -13.39 -32.30
N ALA A 60 8.29 -12.28 -32.97
CA ALA A 60 8.62 -11.02 -32.32
C ALA A 60 7.40 -10.65 -31.47
N ALA A 61 7.36 -11.17 -30.24
CA ALA A 61 6.57 -10.60 -29.18
C ALA A 61 7.06 -9.16 -29.08
N LEU A 62 6.17 -8.21 -29.37
CA LEU A 62 6.36 -6.81 -29.06
C LEU A 62 6.68 -6.74 -27.57
N GLY A 63 7.98 -6.72 -27.27
CA GLY A 63 8.49 -6.62 -25.92
C GLY A 63 7.97 -5.32 -25.37
N ARG A 64 7.00 -5.41 -24.46
CA ARG A 64 6.76 -4.32 -23.53
C ARG A 64 8.10 -4.12 -22.84
N THR A 65 8.81 -3.06 -23.18
CA THR A 65 10.01 -2.62 -22.48
C THR A 65 9.57 -2.32 -21.07
N GLY A 66 9.66 -3.32 -20.20
CA GLY A 66 9.50 -3.11 -18.77
C GLY A 66 10.58 -2.14 -18.28
N PRO A 67 10.38 -1.51 -17.12
CA PRO A 67 11.43 -0.71 -16.51
C PRO A 67 12.72 -1.54 -16.41
N PRO A 68 13.90 -0.91 -16.57
CA PRO A 68 15.17 -1.61 -16.49
C PRO A 68 15.25 -2.38 -15.17
N PRO A 69 15.88 -3.58 -15.17
CA PRO A 69 16.06 -4.34 -13.96
C PRO A 69 16.84 -3.52 -12.91
N PRO A 70 16.58 -3.72 -11.61
CA PRO A 70 17.30 -3.04 -10.55
C PRO A 70 18.82 -3.19 -10.71
N LYS A 71 19.57 -2.13 -10.43
CA LYS A 71 21.03 -2.09 -10.58
C LYS A 71 21.75 -3.08 -9.66
N TYR A 72 21.16 -3.37 -8.50
CA TYR A 72 21.71 -4.24 -7.46
C TYR A 72 20.66 -5.23 -6.94
N PRO A 73 21.07 -6.40 -6.40
CA PRO A 73 20.13 -7.36 -5.82
C PRO A 73 19.30 -6.79 -4.65
N PRO A 74 18.03 -7.21 -4.47
CA PRO A 74 17.23 -6.79 -3.32
C PRO A 74 17.92 -7.13 -1.99
N GLY A 75 17.93 -6.17 -1.06
CA GLY A 75 18.56 -6.33 0.26
C GLY A 75 20.05 -5.97 0.31
N ASP A 76 20.71 -5.77 -0.82
CA ASP A 76 22.05 -5.17 -0.85
C ASP A 76 21.97 -3.68 -0.49
N ARG A 77 22.84 -3.24 0.42
CA ARG A 77 22.89 -1.86 0.93
C ARG A 77 24.30 -1.26 0.81
N SER A 78 25.22 -1.96 0.13
CA SER A 78 26.63 -1.57 0.03
C SER A 78 26.90 -0.41 -0.94
N HIS A 79 25.89 0.01 -1.71
CA HIS A 79 26.02 1.04 -2.74
C HIS A 79 25.28 2.34 -2.41
N ILE A 80 24.77 2.48 -1.18
CA ILE A 80 24.21 3.75 -0.71
C ILE A 80 25.35 4.76 -0.60
N SER A 81 25.23 5.90 -1.27
CA SER A 81 26.22 6.98 -1.23
C SER A 81 26.39 7.54 0.20
N ASP A 82 27.61 7.92 0.57
CA ASP A 82 27.95 8.48 1.89
C ASP A 82 27.10 9.71 2.25
N GLU A 83 26.74 10.53 1.26
CA GLU A 83 25.92 11.74 1.45
C GLU A 83 24.51 11.42 1.97
N ILE A 84 23.91 10.31 1.53
CA ILE A 84 22.54 9.91 1.87
C ILE A 84 22.50 8.76 2.88
N GLN A 85 23.66 8.19 3.23
CA GLN A 85 23.83 7.16 4.25
C GLN A 85 23.12 7.49 5.57
N PRO A 86 23.14 8.73 6.11
CA PRO A 86 22.44 9.05 7.35
C PRO A 86 20.94 8.70 7.34
N VAL A 87 20.26 8.81 6.19
CA VAL A 87 18.84 8.44 6.06
C VAL A 87 18.64 6.95 6.34
N TYR A 88 19.50 6.10 5.76
CA TYR A 88 19.45 4.65 5.99
C TYR A 88 19.69 4.30 7.46
N VAL A 89 20.71 4.89 8.09
CA VAL A 89 21.06 4.59 9.49
C VAL A 89 19.95 5.01 10.45
N VAL A 90 19.38 6.20 10.29
CA VAL A 90 18.30 6.65 11.17
C VAL A 90 17.06 5.77 11.02
N LEU A 91 16.60 5.52 9.79
CA LEU A 91 15.37 4.76 9.57
C LEU A 91 15.52 3.28 9.95
N SER A 92 16.69 2.67 9.69
CA SER A 92 16.96 1.30 10.14
C SER A 92 16.99 1.20 11.67
N GLY A 93 17.66 2.14 12.34
CA GLY A 93 17.68 2.21 13.80
C GLY A 93 16.28 2.39 14.40
N GLN A 94 15.42 3.21 13.80
CA GLN A 94 14.02 3.35 14.25
C GLN A 94 13.21 2.06 14.03
N LEU A 95 13.41 1.37 12.91
CA LEU A 95 12.76 0.09 12.65
C LEU A 95 13.21 -0.99 13.64
N GLU A 96 14.50 -1.02 13.99
CA GLU A 96 15.05 -1.93 15.00
C GLU A 96 14.52 -1.62 16.41
N ARG A 97 14.48 -0.33 16.80
CA ARG A 97 13.85 0.10 18.04
C ARG A 97 12.41 -0.37 18.11
N LEU A 98 11.64 -0.18 17.03
CA LEU A 98 10.26 -0.62 16.98
C LEU A 98 10.15 -2.15 17.13
N LYS A 99 11.04 -2.92 16.50
CA LYS A 99 11.10 -4.39 16.69
C LYS A 99 11.34 -4.80 18.15
N GLN A 100 12.17 -4.06 18.87
CA GLN A 100 12.52 -4.36 20.27
C GLN A 100 11.43 -3.95 21.26
N THR A 101 10.72 -2.86 21.00
CA THR A 101 9.71 -2.32 21.92
C THR A 101 8.30 -2.84 21.67
N THR A 102 8.03 -3.37 20.47
CA THR A 102 6.69 -3.84 20.11
C THR A 102 6.39 -5.21 20.71
N PRO A 103 5.22 -5.40 21.38
CA PRO A 103 4.83 -6.70 21.91
C PRO A 103 4.75 -7.80 20.82
N PRO A 104 5.03 -9.08 21.15
CA PRO A 104 5.01 -10.16 20.17
C PRO A 104 3.68 -10.33 19.42
N SER A 105 2.56 -9.97 20.05
CA SER A 105 1.22 -9.98 19.44
C SER A 105 1.10 -9.05 18.23
N GLN A 106 1.94 -8.01 18.16
CA GLN A 106 1.96 -7.02 17.09
C GLN A 106 3.13 -7.23 16.11
N LYS A 107 3.84 -8.37 16.17
CA LYS A 107 4.97 -8.67 15.26
C LYS A 107 4.61 -8.47 13.78
N ARG A 108 3.42 -8.91 13.36
CA ARG A 108 2.93 -8.77 11.97
C ARG A 108 2.91 -7.31 11.50
N LEU A 109 2.62 -6.37 12.39
CA LEU A 109 2.63 -4.95 12.07
C LEU A 109 4.05 -4.47 11.78
N VAL A 110 5.02 -4.88 12.60
CA VAL A 110 6.42 -4.51 12.43
C VAL A 110 6.99 -5.13 11.15
N ASP A 111 6.65 -6.39 10.87
CA ASP A 111 7.06 -7.08 9.64
C ASP A 111 6.45 -6.40 8.39
N ASP A 112 5.20 -5.93 8.47
CA ASP A 112 4.57 -5.15 7.39
C ASP A 112 5.27 -3.82 7.16
N LEU A 113 5.57 -3.11 8.25
CA LEU A 113 6.27 -1.83 8.18
C LEU A 113 7.68 -1.98 7.60
N ALA A 114 8.44 -2.98 8.04
CA ALA A 114 9.75 -3.30 7.49
C ALA A 114 9.68 -3.53 5.97
N ARG A 115 8.67 -4.29 5.51
CA ARG A 115 8.46 -4.55 4.08
C ARG A 115 8.14 -3.29 3.29
N ARG A 116 7.38 -2.35 3.88
CA ARG A 116 7.05 -1.06 3.24
C ARG A 116 8.22 -0.09 3.17
N ILE A 117 9.17 -0.19 4.10
CA ILE A 117 10.37 0.65 4.12
C ILE A 117 11.46 0.11 3.18
N ASN A 118 11.54 -1.20 2.96
CA ASN A 118 12.58 -1.80 2.11
C ASN A 118 12.71 -1.16 0.70
N PRO A 119 11.63 -0.83 -0.02
CA PRO A 119 11.73 -0.16 -1.31
C PRO A 119 12.41 1.21 -1.26
N LEU A 120 12.31 1.95 -0.15
CA LEU A 120 13.06 3.18 0.04
C LEU A 120 14.57 2.88 0.08
N PHE A 121 14.97 1.85 0.82
CA PHE A 121 16.37 1.47 0.90
C PHE A 121 16.92 0.95 -0.44
N ASP A 122 16.10 0.25 -1.22
CA ASP A 122 16.46 -0.16 -2.58
C ASP A 122 16.64 1.07 -3.49
N ALA A 123 15.76 2.07 -3.37
CA ALA A 123 15.85 3.32 -4.14
C ALA A 123 17.09 4.15 -3.79
N LEU A 124 17.45 4.21 -2.49
CA LEU A 124 18.69 4.82 -2.02
C LEU A 124 19.92 4.07 -2.56
N ASN A 125 19.91 2.74 -2.49
CA ASN A 125 21.03 1.91 -2.92
C ASN A 125 21.23 1.95 -4.45
N CYS A 126 20.16 2.06 -5.22
CA CYS A 126 20.21 2.16 -6.68
C CYS A 126 20.41 3.59 -7.20
N ASP A 127 20.45 4.59 -6.31
CA ASP A 127 20.51 6.02 -6.63
C ASP A 127 19.42 6.45 -7.63
N THR A 128 18.18 6.00 -7.38
CA THR A 128 17.03 6.26 -8.27
C THR A 128 16.17 7.44 -7.82
N LEU A 129 16.53 8.11 -6.73
CA LEU A 129 15.81 9.27 -6.22
C LEU A 129 16.46 10.56 -6.72
N SER A 130 15.66 11.51 -7.14
CA SER A 130 16.15 12.85 -7.50
C SER A 130 16.84 13.55 -6.32
N LYS A 131 17.81 14.44 -6.61
CA LYS A 131 18.54 15.22 -5.58
C LYS A 131 17.61 15.98 -4.61
N PRO A 132 16.55 16.68 -5.06
CA PRO A 132 15.64 17.36 -4.14
C PRO A 132 14.95 16.41 -3.15
N VAL A 133 14.61 15.19 -3.58
CA VAL A 133 14.03 14.16 -2.71
C VAL A 133 15.06 13.67 -1.70
N GLN A 134 16.31 13.43 -2.13
CA GLN A 134 17.40 13.04 -1.23
C GLN A 134 17.66 14.10 -0.14
N GLU A 135 17.72 15.38 -0.52
CA GLU A 135 17.90 16.49 0.42
C GLU A 135 16.76 16.58 1.44
N LYS A 136 15.50 16.46 1.00
CA LYS A 136 14.35 16.44 1.92
C LYS A 136 14.36 15.23 2.85
N LEU A 137 14.78 14.07 2.35
CA LEU A 137 14.94 12.86 3.19
C LEU A 137 16.00 13.04 4.27
N LEU A 138 17.09 13.77 4.00
CA LEU A 138 18.09 14.11 5.01
C LEU A 138 17.53 15.03 6.10
N VAL A 139 16.72 16.02 5.74
CA VAL A 139 16.08 16.88 6.74
C VAL A 139 15.05 16.10 7.55
N LEU A 140 14.25 15.25 6.89
CA LEU A 140 13.27 14.39 7.54
C LEU A 140 13.92 13.38 8.49
N SER A 141 15.07 12.78 8.12
CA SER A 141 15.78 11.85 9.01
C SER A 141 16.30 12.54 10.26
N ARG A 142 16.79 13.78 10.16
CA ARG A 142 17.20 14.58 11.34
C ARG A 142 16.03 14.87 12.28
N ALA A 143 14.86 15.22 11.74
CA ALA A 143 13.65 15.43 12.55
C ALA A 143 13.22 14.14 13.27
N ILE A 144 13.29 13.00 12.58
CA ILE A 144 13.05 11.66 13.15
C ILE A 144 14.03 11.35 14.28
N GLU A 145 15.32 11.61 14.08
CA GLU A 145 16.37 11.40 15.09
C GLU A 145 16.19 12.29 16.32
N ALA A 146 15.72 13.52 16.13
CA ALA A 146 15.39 14.46 17.20
C ALA A 146 14.06 14.13 17.92
N HIS A 147 13.35 13.07 17.51
CA HIS A 147 11.99 12.76 17.98
C HIS A 147 10.97 13.89 17.75
N ASP A 148 11.22 14.77 16.78
CA ASP A 148 10.30 15.85 16.39
C ASP A 148 9.22 15.30 15.46
N ARG A 149 8.17 14.72 16.06
CA ARG A 149 7.07 14.09 15.33
C ARG A 149 6.32 15.08 14.43
N ASP A 150 6.04 16.28 14.92
CA ASP A 150 5.25 17.27 14.17
C ASP A 150 6.05 17.82 12.99
N GLY A 151 7.34 18.16 13.21
CA GLY A 151 8.24 18.56 12.14
C GLY A 151 8.45 17.47 11.09
N ALA A 152 8.67 16.22 11.53
CA ALA A 152 8.81 15.09 10.62
C ALA A 152 7.53 14.83 9.80
N MET A 153 6.34 14.99 10.40
CA MET A 153 5.06 14.84 9.69
C MET A 153 4.84 15.94 8.66
N ALA A 154 5.20 17.19 8.99
CA ALA A 154 5.14 18.31 8.04
C ALA A 154 6.07 18.08 6.85
N LEU A 155 7.32 17.66 7.10
CA LEU A 155 8.28 17.31 6.05
C LEU A 155 7.81 16.11 5.20
N HIS A 156 7.18 15.12 5.83
CA HIS A 156 6.59 13.98 5.11
C HIS A 156 5.49 14.41 4.12
N MET A 157 4.62 15.34 4.53
CA MET A 157 3.56 15.88 3.66
C MET A 157 4.14 16.73 2.53
N ASP A 158 5.09 17.60 2.83
CA ASP A 158 5.81 18.38 1.82
C ASP A 158 6.52 17.46 0.80
N LEU A 159 7.15 16.37 1.27
CA LEU A 159 7.76 15.37 0.40
C LEU A 159 6.73 14.64 -0.48
N LEU A 160 5.52 14.33 0.03
CA LEU A 160 4.43 13.80 -0.80
C LEU A 160 4.02 14.78 -1.90
N THR A 161 3.90 16.06 -1.57
CA THR A 161 3.45 17.09 -2.49
C THR A 161 4.46 17.38 -3.58
N THR A 162 5.75 17.48 -3.24
CA THR A 162 6.76 17.87 -4.22
C THR A 162 7.50 16.69 -4.84
N GLY A 163 7.76 15.62 -4.09
CA GLY A 163 8.57 14.49 -4.55
C GLY A 163 7.85 13.59 -5.54
N SER A 164 6.51 13.50 -5.45
CA SER A 164 5.69 12.76 -6.42
C SER A 164 5.68 13.38 -7.83
N LEU A 165 6.18 14.61 -7.97
CA LEU A 165 6.35 15.26 -9.27
C LEU A 165 7.54 14.70 -10.06
N THR A 166 8.53 14.15 -9.37
CA THR A 166 9.80 13.71 -9.96
C THR A 166 10.06 12.22 -9.79
N ASP A 167 9.52 11.60 -8.75
CA ASP A 167 9.87 10.25 -8.31
C ASP A 167 8.64 9.43 -7.91
N ASP A 168 8.68 8.11 -8.15
CA ASP A 168 7.66 7.19 -7.66
C ASP A 168 7.92 6.85 -6.17
N ILE A 169 7.51 7.75 -5.30
CA ILE A 169 7.70 7.62 -3.85
C ILE A 169 6.55 6.90 -3.14
N GLY A 170 5.42 6.67 -3.83
CA GLY A 170 4.17 6.22 -3.21
C GLY A 170 4.28 4.88 -2.48
N LEU A 171 5.16 3.99 -2.98
CA LEU A 171 5.33 2.64 -2.46
C LEU A 171 5.79 2.60 -0.99
N TRP A 172 6.68 3.51 -0.59
CA TRP A 172 7.34 3.49 0.73
C TRP A 172 6.91 4.64 1.65
N MET A 173 6.30 5.70 1.12
CA MET A 173 5.87 6.85 1.93
C MET A 173 4.91 6.46 3.06
N SER A 174 4.01 5.50 2.82
CA SER A 174 3.14 4.98 3.89
C SER A 174 3.91 4.36 5.05
N GLY A 175 5.04 3.71 4.78
CA GLY A 175 5.94 3.18 5.81
C GLY A 175 6.61 4.30 6.60
N VAL A 176 7.14 5.31 5.92
CA VAL A 176 7.79 6.46 6.58
C VAL A 176 6.82 7.17 7.53
N LYS A 177 5.58 7.40 7.10
CA LYS A 177 4.53 7.95 7.96
C LYS A 177 4.31 7.12 9.22
N GLN A 178 4.23 5.80 9.08
CA GLN A 178 4.01 4.90 10.22
C GLN A 178 5.20 4.88 11.18
N LEU A 179 6.44 5.01 10.70
CA LEU A 179 7.59 5.19 11.58
C LEU A 179 7.49 6.51 12.38
N ILE A 180 7.14 7.61 11.73
CA ILE A 180 7.01 8.93 12.39
C ILE A 180 5.95 8.90 13.50
N LEU A 181 4.81 8.22 13.26
CA LEU A 181 3.76 8.07 14.26
C LEU A 181 4.18 7.24 15.49
N ARG A 182 5.36 6.61 15.47
CA ARG A 182 5.88 5.73 16.52
C ARG A 182 7.13 6.26 17.23
N LEU A 183 7.60 7.47 16.88
CA LEU A 183 8.64 8.19 17.63
C LEU A 183 8.23 8.41 19.08
#